data_AF-A0A3E0LAH4-F1
#
_entry.id   AF-A0A3E0LAH4-F1
#
_cell.length_a   1.000
_cell.length_b   1.000
_cell.length_c   1.000
_cell.angle_alpha   90.00
_cell.angle_beta   90.00
_cell.angle_gamma   90.00
#
_symmetry.space_group_name_H-M   'P 1'
#
loop_
_entity.id
_entity.type
_entity.pdbx_description
1 polymer ?
#
loop_
_entity_poly.entity_id
_entity_poly.type
_entity_poly.pdbx_seq_one_letter_code
_entity_poly.pdbx_strand_id
1 'polypeptide(L)'
;MSLWQDFAEMFRRDSKKYQALFLPDYRVDVAYDGTGIKAGKAYCRLWLVEMRLARDVDWFKQRYPVVHAAIRFNYGGKPVTVPYLAEPGYLRELAADNLDRVIQCNYPLTPLFPFNEGLVELQAGLFTLAASDPIGKFIKTMGRFSALLPVPEFSSVLKIAEPVYRGIEDLICIGNSQLELGYQQTFSEKGGGGNNDLRAGYFVAILAEENQLNGSTLCVVNDSLKVGSPGQTKVFVKDGKSLEGYSYMLFRIEMRTAQDWESLQSIKELVNQAQDAVFKGEYQEVKKTLLPAIRAAIYRSADVTKSDRRAVVLKVEDYLREIGLQGVTEGRRSLYSIMQQPLPEVDAEMEAELVALERLFG
;
A
#
# COMPACT_ATOMS: atom_id res chain seq x y z
N MET A 1 -28.10 52.57 12.50
CA MET A 1 -27.33 51.43 11.96
C MET A 1 -28.31 50.28 11.77
N SER A 2 -28.36 49.71 10.58
CA SER A 2 -29.50 48.91 10.10
C SER A 2 -29.34 47.45 10.50
N LEU A 3 -30.41 46.84 11.04
CA LEU A 3 -30.56 45.39 11.30
C LEU A 3 -30.17 44.50 10.11
N TRP A 4 -30.17 45.06 8.89
CA TRP A 4 -29.72 44.40 7.66
C TRP A 4 -28.19 44.22 7.54
N GLN A 5 -27.39 45.06 8.20
CA GLN A 5 -25.93 44.87 8.27
C GLN A 5 -25.57 43.71 9.20
N ASP A 6 -26.23 43.61 10.36
CA ASP A 6 -26.04 42.50 11.30
C ASP A 6 -26.51 41.16 10.69
N PHE A 7 -27.59 41.17 9.90
CA PHE A 7 -28.06 40.00 9.15
C PHE A 7 -27.08 39.60 8.02
N ALA A 8 -26.49 40.56 7.32
CA ALA A 8 -25.52 40.30 6.25
C ALA A 8 -24.17 39.80 6.79
N GLU A 9 -23.74 40.23 7.97
CA GLU A 9 -22.58 39.67 8.67
C GLU A 9 -22.86 38.28 9.24
N MET A 10 -24.09 37.98 9.64
CA MET A 10 -24.50 36.63 10.07
C MET A 10 -24.41 35.57 8.95
N PHE A 11 -24.44 35.99 7.69
CA PHE A 11 -24.23 35.15 6.49
C PHE A 11 -22.79 35.18 5.96
N ARG A 12 -21.93 36.06 6.47
CA ARG A 12 -20.49 36.04 6.20
C ARG A 12 -19.81 35.22 7.28
N ARG A 13 -19.85 33.89 7.11
CA ARG A 13 -19.00 33.01 7.90
C ARG A 13 -17.70 32.78 7.15
N ASP A 14 -16.58 33.12 7.76
CA ASP A 14 -15.27 32.70 7.24
C ASP A 14 -15.28 31.18 7.07
N SER A 15 -14.79 30.72 5.92
CA SER A 15 -14.66 29.29 5.67
C SER A 15 -13.71 28.70 6.70
N LYS A 16 -14.18 27.74 7.49
CA LYS A 16 -13.33 27.04 8.44
C LYS A 16 -12.30 26.22 7.70
N LYS A 17 -11.02 26.43 8.03
CA LYS A 17 -9.93 25.58 7.56
C LYS A 17 -9.65 24.51 8.60
N TYR A 18 -10.00 23.28 8.27
CA TYR A 18 -9.75 22.12 9.13
C TYR A 18 -8.33 21.59 8.96
N GLN A 19 -7.83 20.88 9.97
CA GLN A 19 -6.46 20.41 10.00
C GLN A 19 -6.31 19.05 9.29
N ALA A 20 -5.36 18.99 8.36
CA ALA A 20 -4.79 17.75 7.89
C ALA A 20 -3.27 17.87 7.89
N LEU A 21 -2.58 16.89 8.47
CA LEU A 21 -1.13 16.91 8.56
C LEU A 21 -0.52 15.52 8.46
N PHE A 22 0.64 15.46 7.80
CA PHE A 22 1.51 14.30 7.86
C PHE A 22 2.36 14.41 9.13
N LEU A 23 2.32 13.39 9.99
CA LEU A 23 3.08 13.42 11.23
C LEU A 23 4.57 13.25 10.93
N PRO A 24 5.44 14.07 11.52
CA PRO A 24 6.88 13.89 11.39
C PRO A 24 7.32 12.53 11.96
N ASP A 25 8.34 11.92 11.37
CA ASP A 25 8.83 10.58 11.76
C ASP A 25 9.29 10.52 13.22
N TYR A 26 9.78 11.64 13.77
CA TYR A 26 10.16 11.75 15.17
C TYR A 26 8.96 11.83 16.14
N ARG A 27 7.72 11.98 15.64
CA ARG A 27 6.46 11.96 16.41
C ARG A 27 5.75 10.61 16.35
N VAL A 28 6.41 9.59 15.81
CA VAL A 28 5.89 8.23 15.74
C VAL A 28 6.82 7.29 16.52
N ASP A 29 6.22 6.36 17.27
CA ASP A 29 6.94 5.40 18.10
C ASP A 29 7.74 4.39 17.25
N VAL A 30 7.15 3.93 16.14
CA VAL A 30 7.79 3.04 15.15
C VAL A 30 8.64 3.83 14.15
N ALA A 31 9.83 3.31 13.84
CA ALA A 31 10.69 3.87 12.79
C ALA A 31 10.27 3.40 11.40
N TYR A 32 10.27 4.31 10.43
CA TYR A 32 10.03 4.05 9.02
C TYR A 32 10.85 5.02 8.16
N ASP A 33 11.01 4.71 6.88
CA ASP A 33 11.63 5.60 5.92
C ASP A 33 10.58 6.58 5.35
N GLY A 34 10.52 7.79 5.90
CA GLY A 34 9.63 8.87 5.46
C GLY A 34 10.11 9.59 4.19
N THR A 35 11.06 9.05 3.43
CA THR A 35 11.48 9.66 2.18
C THR A 35 10.41 9.49 1.09
N GLY A 36 10.17 10.57 0.34
CA GLY A 36 9.29 10.53 -0.83
C GLY A 36 9.78 9.50 -1.87
N ILE A 37 8.84 8.84 -2.55
CA ILE A 37 9.17 7.78 -3.49
C ILE A 37 9.00 8.18 -4.95
N LYS A 38 9.90 7.70 -5.82
CA LYS A 38 9.76 7.80 -7.27
C LYS A 38 8.86 6.71 -7.82
N ALA A 39 8.15 7.00 -8.90
CA ALA A 39 7.34 6.00 -9.59
C ALA A 39 8.19 4.78 -10.02
N GLY A 40 7.63 3.59 -9.85
CA GLY A 40 8.22 2.30 -10.20
C GLY A 40 9.23 1.75 -9.19
N LYS A 41 9.33 2.32 -7.98
CA LYS A 41 10.32 1.94 -6.96
C LYS A 41 9.81 1.18 -5.74
N ALA A 42 8.52 1.24 -5.44
CA ALA A 42 7.93 0.47 -4.35
C ALA A 42 6.48 0.11 -4.59
N TYR A 43 6.05 -0.83 -3.77
CA TYR A 43 4.68 -1.15 -3.51
C TYR A 43 4.18 -0.34 -2.33
N CYS A 44 2.91 0.05 -2.37
CA CYS A 44 2.27 0.84 -1.34
C CYS A 44 1.01 0.15 -0.86
N ARG A 45 0.65 0.42 0.40
CA ARG A 45 -0.64 0.03 0.95
C ARG A 45 -1.14 1.16 1.84
N LEU A 46 -2.40 1.55 1.64
CA LEU A 46 -3.07 2.53 2.47
C LEU A 46 -3.85 1.83 3.57
N TRP A 47 -3.80 2.40 4.76
CA TRP A 47 -4.49 1.91 5.95
C TRP A 47 -5.31 3.03 6.58
N LEU A 48 -6.52 2.71 7.04
CA LEU A 48 -7.23 3.48 8.04
C LEU A 48 -6.91 2.85 9.39
N VAL A 49 -6.04 3.52 10.12
CA VAL A 49 -5.46 3.03 11.38
C VAL A 49 -6.46 3.21 12.51
N GLU A 50 -7.07 4.39 12.59
CA GLU A 50 -8.02 4.75 13.63
C GLU A 50 -9.06 5.73 13.06
N MET A 51 -10.31 5.59 13.50
CA MET A 51 -11.36 6.57 13.24
C MET A 51 -12.12 6.85 14.54
N ARG A 52 -12.46 8.12 14.78
CA ARG A 52 -13.10 8.53 16.03
C ARG A 52 -14.12 9.64 15.77
N LEU A 53 -15.22 9.61 16.50
CA LEU A 53 -16.17 10.72 16.59
C LEU A 53 -15.88 11.55 17.85
N ALA A 54 -16.07 12.87 17.77
CA ALA A 54 -16.00 13.75 18.94
C ALA A 54 -17.04 13.37 20.01
N ARG A 55 -18.21 12.88 19.56
CA ARG A 55 -19.33 12.44 20.40
C ARG A 55 -19.94 11.18 19.78
N ASP A 56 -20.08 10.14 20.59
CA ASP A 56 -20.70 8.85 20.27
C ASP A 56 -22.18 8.77 20.72
N VAL A 57 -22.63 9.74 21.53
CA VAL A 57 -24.02 9.90 21.96
C VAL A 57 -24.51 11.29 21.62
N ASP A 58 -25.64 11.37 20.91
CA ASP A 58 -26.37 12.61 20.67
C ASP A 58 -27.88 12.33 20.78
N TRP A 59 -28.56 13.05 21.68
CA TRP A 59 -30.00 12.90 21.97
C TRP A 59 -30.48 11.45 22.17
N PHE A 60 -29.89 10.72 23.13
CA PHE A 60 -30.24 9.33 23.50
C PHE A 60 -30.10 8.28 22.38
N LYS A 61 -29.55 8.64 21.21
CA LYS A 61 -29.27 7.69 20.12
C LYS A 61 -27.78 7.39 20.09
N GLN A 62 -27.45 6.11 20.27
CA GLN A 62 -26.09 5.60 20.06
C GLN A 62 -25.71 5.72 18.59
N ARG A 63 -24.52 6.27 18.36
CA ARG A 63 -23.94 6.52 17.05
C ARG A 63 -22.58 5.85 16.95
N TYR A 64 -22.20 5.41 15.76
CA TYR A 64 -20.88 4.82 15.51
C TYR A 64 -20.24 5.42 14.24
N PRO A 65 -18.89 5.52 14.21
CA PRO A 65 -18.16 6.00 13.05
C PRO A 65 -18.19 4.98 11.93
N VAL A 66 -18.35 5.49 10.70
CA VAL A 66 -18.13 4.75 9.46
C VAL A 66 -17.28 5.61 8.54
N VAL A 67 -16.24 5.01 7.95
CA VAL A 67 -15.41 5.71 6.94
C VAL A 67 -15.64 5.11 5.58
N HIS A 68 -16.07 5.94 4.64
CA HIS A 68 -16.06 5.61 3.22
C HIS A 68 -14.78 6.16 2.61
N ALA A 69 -14.04 5.35 1.86
CA ALA A 69 -12.86 5.79 1.12
C ALA A 69 -12.93 5.37 -0.35
N ALA A 70 -12.33 6.16 -1.22
CA ALA A 70 -12.10 5.86 -2.62
C ALA A 70 -10.66 6.23 -2.96
N ILE A 71 -9.89 5.25 -3.42
CA ILE A 71 -8.49 5.42 -3.76
C ILE A 71 -8.38 5.34 -5.28
N ARG A 72 -7.94 6.41 -5.92
CA ARG A 72 -7.81 6.49 -7.39
C ARG A 72 -6.36 6.57 -7.81
N PHE A 73 -5.96 5.81 -8.82
CA PHE A 73 -4.62 5.89 -9.39
C PHE A 73 -4.58 5.27 -10.78
N ASN A 74 -3.47 5.44 -11.48
CA ASN A 74 -3.26 4.80 -12.77
C ASN A 74 -2.63 3.41 -12.59
N TYR A 75 -3.26 2.40 -13.17
CA TYR A 75 -2.79 1.02 -13.17
C TYR A 75 -2.83 0.46 -14.60
N GLY A 76 -1.68 -0.01 -15.09
CA GLY A 76 -1.58 -0.53 -16.46
C GLY A 76 -1.97 0.50 -17.54
N GLY A 77 -1.72 1.78 -17.30
CA GLY A 77 -2.09 2.88 -18.20
C GLY A 77 -3.56 3.30 -18.16
N LYS A 78 -4.36 2.78 -17.22
CA LYS A 78 -5.78 3.14 -17.05
C LYS A 78 -6.05 3.69 -15.65
N PRO A 79 -6.91 4.71 -15.51
CA PRO A 79 -7.36 5.14 -14.20
C PRO A 79 -8.22 4.04 -13.57
N VAL A 80 -7.98 3.76 -12.29
CA VAL A 80 -8.71 2.77 -11.51
C VAL A 80 -9.13 3.38 -10.18
N THR A 81 -10.26 2.91 -9.64
CA THR A 81 -10.79 3.34 -8.33
C THR A 81 -10.98 2.10 -7.45
N VAL A 82 -10.45 2.16 -6.24
CA VAL A 82 -10.61 1.14 -5.19
C VAL A 82 -11.54 1.73 -4.12
N PRO A 83 -12.83 1.37 -4.10
CA PRO A 83 -13.74 1.80 -3.04
C PRO A 83 -13.49 1.04 -1.74
N TYR A 84 -13.79 1.63 -0.59
CA TYR A 84 -13.72 0.95 0.69
C TYR A 84 -14.75 1.49 1.68
N LEU A 85 -15.24 0.62 2.56
CA LEU A 85 -16.01 0.99 3.73
C LEU A 85 -15.40 0.36 4.97
N ALA A 86 -14.98 1.20 5.91
CA ALA A 86 -14.61 0.79 7.25
C ALA A 86 -15.84 0.92 8.16
N GLU A 87 -16.27 -0.21 8.70
CA GLU A 87 -17.41 -0.33 9.59
C GLU A 87 -17.24 -1.51 10.56
N PRO A 88 -18.09 -1.66 11.60
CA PRO A 88 -18.01 -2.75 12.57
C PRO A 88 -18.17 -4.18 12.01
N GLY A 89 -18.30 -4.38 10.69
CA GLY A 89 -18.23 -5.68 10.01
C GLY A 89 -19.11 -6.76 10.63
N TYR A 90 -18.54 -7.97 10.81
CA TYR A 90 -19.21 -9.15 11.39
C TYR A 90 -19.76 -8.92 12.81
N LEU A 91 -19.25 -7.94 13.56
CA LEU A 91 -19.77 -7.65 14.90
C LEU A 91 -21.21 -7.16 14.85
N ARG A 92 -21.63 -6.54 13.74
CA ARG A 92 -23.04 -6.19 13.52
C ARG A 92 -23.96 -7.41 13.39
N GLU A 93 -23.46 -8.51 12.84
CA GLU A 93 -24.23 -9.75 12.71
C GLU A 93 -24.34 -10.48 14.06
N LEU A 94 -23.35 -10.30 14.93
CA LEU A 94 -23.28 -10.94 16.24
C LEU A 94 -23.97 -10.13 17.35
N ALA A 95 -23.93 -8.80 17.26
CA ALA A 95 -24.49 -7.88 18.24
C ALA A 95 -24.94 -6.58 17.53
N ALA A 96 -26.20 -6.56 17.10
CA ALA A 96 -26.81 -5.36 16.50
C ALA A 96 -26.95 -4.21 17.54
N ASP A 97 -27.10 -4.57 18.81
CA ASP A 97 -27.09 -3.65 19.94
C ASP A 97 -25.65 -3.51 20.45
N ASN A 98 -25.19 -2.28 20.71
CA ASN A 98 -23.84 -1.90 21.17
C ASN A 98 -22.75 -1.69 20.10
N LEU A 99 -23.11 -1.34 18.86
CA LEU A 99 -22.13 -0.97 17.82
C LEU A 99 -21.31 0.30 18.16
N ASP A 100 -21.76 1.10 19.12
CA ASP A 100 -21.02 2.22 19.71
C ASP A 100 -19.82 1.77 20.56
N ARG A 101 -19.75 0.48 20.93
CA ARG A 101 -18.71 -0.07 21.82
C ARG A 101 -17.79 -1.05 21.11
N VAL A 102 -17.37 -0.69 19.89
CA VAL A 102 -16.47 -1.50 19.07
C VAL A 102 -15.15 -0.77 18.85
N ILE A 103 -14.04 -1.45 19.15
CA ILE A 103 -12.70 -0.98 18.81
C ILE A 103 -12.44 -1.35 17.35
N GLN A 104 -12.33 -0.32 16.50
CA GLN A 104 -12.18 -0.44 15.05
C GLN A 104 -10.81 0.14 14.65
N CYS A 105 -9.85 -0.72 14.31
CA CYS A 105 -8.47 -0.31 14.02
C CYS A 105 -7.87 -1.08 12.84
N ASN A 106 -6.89 -0.45 12.17
CA ASN A 106 -6.00 -1.08 11.18
C ASN A 106 -6.72 -1.75 10.00
N TYR A 107 -7.67 -1.03 9.39
CA TYR A 107 -8.30 -1.47 8.14
C TYR A 107 -7.35 -1.23 6.96
N PRO A 108 -6.94 -2.27 6.21
CA PRO A 108 -6.29 -2.06 4.93
C PRO A 108 -7.33 -1.44 3.99
N LEU A 109 -7.08 -0.24 3.47
CA LEU A 109 -7.96 0.41 2.49
C LEU A 109 -7.72 -0.10 1.08
N THR A 110 -6.50 -0.58 0.83
CA THR A 110 -6.09 -1.15 -0.46
C THR A 110 -5.36 -2.48 -0.22
N PRO A 111 -5.28 -3.35 -1.24
CA PRO A 111 -4.24 -4.36 -1.28
C PRO A 111 -2.86 -3.69 -1.36
N LEU A 112 -1.80 -4.51 -1.34
CA LEU A 112 -0.48 -4.01 -1.74
C LEU A 112 -0.52 -3.74 -3.25
N PHE A 113 -0.29 -2.49 -3.66
CA PHE A 113 -0.31 -2.09 -5.07
C PHE A 113 1.03 -1.48 -5.50
N PRO A 114 1.48 -1.70 -6.74
CA PRO A 114 2.71 -1.12 -7.24
C PRO A 114 2.51 0.35 -7.63
N PHE A 115 3.34 1.25 -7.09
CA PHE A 115 3.29 2.68 -7.42
C PHE A 115 4.07 2.97 -8.71
N ASN A 116 3.52 2.59 -9.88
CA ASN A 116 4.22 2.66 -11.17
C ASN A 116 4.02 3.97 -11.97
N GLU A 117 2.95 4.71 -11.71
CA GLU A 117 2.44 5.81 -12.57
C GLU A 117 2.35 7.18 -11.84
N GLY A 118 2.98 7.32 -10.68
CA GLY A 118 3.32 8.62 -10.11
C GLY A 118 2.21 9.40 -9.39
N LEU A 119 0.95 8.97 -9.43
CA LEU A 119 -0.16 9.62 -8.73
C LEU A 119 -1.03 8.63 -7.97
N VAL A 120 -1.42 9.00 -6.74
CA VAL A 120 -2.44 8.30 -5.94
C VAL A 120 -3.34 9.34 -5.28
N GLU A 121 -4.62 9.31 -5.57
CA GLU A 121 -5.64 10.11 -4.91
C GLU A 121 -6.33 9.29 -3.81
N LEU A 122 -6.46 9.87 -2.63
CA LEU A 122 -7.29 9.36 -1.55
C LEU A 122 -8.44 10.35 -1.32
N GLN A 123 -9.67 9.86 -1.45
CA GLN A 123 -10.87 10.55 -0.99
C GLN A 123 -11.45 9.73 0.17
N ALA A 124 -11.68 10.35 1.32
CA ALA A 124 -12.25 9.70 2.50
C ALA A 124 -13.31 10.59 3.15
N GLY A 125 -14.38 9.99 3.64
CA GLY A 125 -15.42 10.66 4.39
C GLY A 125 -15.72 9.88 5.66
N LEU A 126 -15.68 10.56 6.80
CA LEU A 126 -16.16 10.08 8.08
C LEU A 126 -17.63 10.43 8.22
N PHE A 127 -18.45 9.43 8.45
CA PHE A 127 -19.89 9.53 8.61
C PHE A 127 -20.29 9.03 9.99
N THR A 128 -21.37 9.62 10.49
CA THR A 128 -22.02 9.18 11.72
C THR A 128 -23.30 8.44 11.38
N LEU A 129 -23.42 7.18 11.83
CA LEU A 129 -24.64 6.39 11.63
C LEU A 129 -25.34 6.13 12.96
N ALA A 130 -26.67 6.20 12.96
CA ALA A 130 -27.48 5.75 14.09
C ALA A 130 -27.65 4.22 14.06
N ALA A 131 -27.60 3.57 15.23
CA ALA A 131 -27.77 2.11 15.34
C ALA A 131 -29.09 1.58 14.72
N SER A 132 -30.14 2.41 14.71
CA SER A 132 -31.47 2.06 14.20
C SER A 132 -31.68 2.26 12.70
N ASP A 133 -30.67 2.70 11.93
CA ASP A 133 -30.88 3.18 10.55
C ASP A 133 -30.80 2.05 9.49
N PRO A 134 -31.67 2.00 8.44
CA PRO A 134 -31.79 0.90 7.47
C PRO A 134 -30.66 0.79 6.43
N ILE A 135 -29.42 1.13 6.79
CA ILE A 135 -28.26 1.18 5.88
C ILE A 135 -27.73 -0.24 5.54
N GLY A 136 -28.45 -1.29 5.92
CA GLY A 136 -28.04 -2.69 5.75
C GLY A 136 -27.71 -3.11 4.31
N LYS A 137 -28.36 -2.53 3.29
CA LYS A 137 -28.05 -2.84 1.87
C LYS A 137 -26.72 -2.24 1.40
N PHE A 138 -26.40 -1.03 1.84
CA PHE A 138 -25.14 -0.34 1.51
C PHE A 138 -23.95 -1.07 2.13
N ILE A 139 -24.09 -1.39 3.42
CA ILE A 139 -23.13 -2.12 4.24
C ILE A 139 -22.87 -3.52 3.66
N LYS A 140 -23.93 -4.25 3.30
CA LYS A 140 -23.80 -5.58 2.69
C LYS A 140 -23.06 -5.56 1.35
N THR A 141 -23.21 -4.51 0.54
CA THR A 141 -22.51 -4.37 -0.74
C THR A 141 -21.03 -4.07 -0.52
N MET A 142 -20.70 -3.22 0.46
CA MET A 142 -19.33 -2.87 0.78
C MET A 142 -18.55 -3.99 1.49
N GLY A 143 -19.19 -4.75 2.37
CA GLY A 143 -18.59 -5.92 3.01
C GLY A 143 -18.07 -6.96 2.00
N ARG A 144 -18.70 -7.06 0.82
CA ARG A 144 -18.22 -7.93 -0.28
C ARG A 144 -16.88 -7.47 -0.86
N PHE A 145 -16.63 -6.16 -0.92
CA PHE A 145 -15.34 -5.63 -1.39
C PHE A 145 -14.26 -5.74 -0.30
N SER A 146 -14.61 -5.44 0.95
CA SER A 146 -13.69 -5.61 2.08
C SER A 146 -13.21 -7.05 2.22
N ALA A 147 -14.05 -8.03 1.88
CA ALA A 147 -13.68 -9.45 1.83
C ALA A 147 -12.67 -9.81 0.72
N LEU A 148 -12.48 -8.95 -0.29
CA LEU A 148 -11.55 -9.17 -1.42
C LEU A 148 -10.20 -8.47 -1.22
N LEU A 149 -10.08 -7.54 -0.29
CA LEU A 149 -8.80 -6.91 0.05
C LEU A 149 -7.69 -7.86 0.54
N PRO A 150 -7.99 -9.01 1.18
CA PRO A 150 -6.97 -10.00 1.47
C PRO A 150 -6.35 -10.62 0.22
N VAL A 151 -6.95 -10.46 -0.98
CA VAL A 151 -6.39 -10.97 -2.23
C VAL A 151 -5.14 -10.17 -2.59
N PRO A 152 -3.96 -10.81 -2.70
CA PRO A 152 -2.72 -10.08 -2.90
C PRO A 152 -2.49 -9.60 -4.34
N GLU A 153 -3.18 -10.18 -5.34
CA GLU A 153 -3.10 -9.73 -6.73
C GLU A 153 -4.04 -8.54 -6.96
N PHE A 154 -3.46 -7.35 -7.13
CA PHE A 154 -4.22 -6.10 -7.25
C PHE A 154 -5.11 -6.06 -8.49
N SER A 155 -4.64 -6.55 -9.64
CA SER A 155 -5.45 -6.65 -10.87
C SER A 155 -6.75 -7.44 -10.72
N SER A 156 -6.79 -8.45 -9.84
CA SER A 156 -7.98 -9.24 -9.55
C SER A 156 -9.04 -8.45 -8.80
N VAL A 157 -8.63 -7.54 -7.91
CA VAL A 157 -9.54 -6.63 -7.17
C VAL A 157 -10.18 -5.60 -8.10
N LEU A 158 -9.42 -5.10 -9.09
CA LEU A 158 -9.89 -4.07 -10.01
C LEU A 158 -11.06 -4.48 -10.89
N LYS A 159 -11.14 -5.75 -11.30
CA LYS A 159 -12.23 -6.27 -12.15
C LYS A 159 -13.61 -6.14 -11.49
N ILE A 160 -13.65 -6.02 -10.17
CA ILE A 160 -14.89 -5.99 -9.37
C ILE A 160 -15.14 -4.59 -8.80
N ALA A 161 -14.10 -3.77 -8.68
CA ALA A 161 -14.15 -2.46 -8.03
C ALA A 161 -15.08 -1.46 -8.75
N GLU A 162 -15.05 -1.40 -10.08
CA GLU A 162 -15.75 -0.35 -10.84
C GLU A 162 -17.28 -0.49 -10.83
N PRO A 163 -17.88 -1.67 -11.06
CA PRO A 163 -19.34 -1.84 -10.97
C PRO A 163 -19.87 -1.64 -9.54
N VAL A 164 -19.07 -2.02 -8.54
CA VAL A 164 -19.41 -1.85 -7.12
C VAL A 164 -19.41 -0.38 -6.75
N TYR A 165 -18.38 0.38 -7.16
CA TYR A 165 -18.29 1.82 -6.91
C TYR A 165 -19.49 2.61 -7.47
N ARG A 166 -19.92 2.32 -8.70
CA ARG A 166 -21.10 3.00 -9.28
C ARG A 166 -22.38 2.69 -8.49
N GLY A 167 -22.57 1.44 -8.08
CA GLY A 167 -23.70 1.06 -7.24
C GLY A 167 -23.67 1.67 -5.83
N ILE A 168 -22.51 2.11 -5.36
CA ILE A 168 -22.30 2.78 -4.07
C ILE A 168 -22.64 4.27 -4.18
N GLU A 169 -22.15 4.97 -5.21
CA GLU A 169 -22.48 6.39 -5.47
C GLU A 169 -23.99 6.60 -5.52
N ASP A 170 -24.71 5.69 -6.18
CA ASP A 170 -26.18 5.73 -6.26
C ASP A 170 -26.87 5.55 -4.90
N LEU A 171 -26.26 4.83 -3.94
CA LEU A 171 -26.84 4.55 -2.63
C LEU A 171 -26.49 5.59 -1.55
N ILE A 172 -25.29 6.20 -1.61
CA ILE A 172 -24.87 7.25 -0.65
C ILE A 172 -25.77 8.48 -0.78
N CYS A 173 -26.30 8.76 -1.97
CA CYS A 173 -27.26 9.84 -2.20
C CYS A 173 -28.66 9.59 -1.62
N ILE A 174 -28.96 8.38 -1.12
CA ILE A 174 -30.30 7.96 -0.68
C ILE A 174 -30.43 7.87 0.85
N GLY A 175 -29.32 7.80 1.60
CA GLY A 175 -29.31 7.67 3.06
C GLY A 175 -29.25 8.99 3.80
N ASN A 176 -29.89 9.09 4.97
CA ASN A 176 -29.74 10.20 5.93
C ASN A 176 -28.38 10.14 6.68
N SER A 177 -27.29 9.78 6.00
CA SER A 177 -25.95 9.77 6.61
C SER A 177 -25.39 11.18 6.64
N GLN A 178 -25.01 11.64 7.84
CA GLN A 178 -24.38 12.95 8.00
C GLN A 178 -22.86 12.81 7.82
N LEU A 179 -22.31 13.49 6.82
CA LEU A 179 -20.86 13.66 6.66
C LEU A 179 -20.35 14.53 7.81
N GLU A 180 -19.45 13.98 8.63
CA GLU A 180 -18.79 14.71 9.72
C GLU A 180 -17.50 15.38 9.24
N LEU A 181 -16.68 14.65 8.48
CA LEU A 181 -15.38 15.11 8.01
C LEU A 181 -15.06 14.49 6.65
N GLY A 182 -14.83 15.36 5.65
CA GLY A 182 -14.30 14.96 4.35
C GLY A 182 -12.79 15.23 4.26
N TYR A 183 -12.06 14.32 3.64
CA TYR A 183 -10.64 14.47 3.33
C TYR A 183 -10.39 14.05 1.89
N GLN A 184 -9.68 14.88 1.14
CA GLN A 184 -9.24 14.55 -0.22
C GLN A 184 -7.82 15.01 -0.41
N GLN A 185 -6.95 14.11 -0.88
CA GLN A 185 -5.55 14.39 -1.12
C GLN A 185 -5.04 13.58 -2.31
N THR A 186 -4.39 14.26 -3.24
CA THR A 186 -3.56 13.61 -4.26
C THR A 186 -2.12 13.60 -3.78
N PHE A 187 -1.52 12.42 -3.77
CA PHE A 187 -0.10 12.21 -3.55
C PHE A 187 0.62 12.07 -4.90
N SER A 188 1.80 12.67 -5.00
CA SER A 188 2.64 12.60 -6.20
C SER A 188 3.93 11.84 -5.93
N GLU A 189 4.63 11.43 -6.98
CA GLU A 189 5.99 10.96 -6.82
C GLU A 189 6.94 12.07 -6.33
N LYS A 190 8.07 11.67 -5.75
CA LYS A 190 9.11 12.57 -5.28
C LYS A 190 9.60 13.48 -6.39
N GLY A 191 9.47 14.79 -6.17
CA GLY A 191 9.85 15.81 -7.13
C GLY A 191 8.76 16.11 -8.17
N GLY A 192 7.53 15.62 -7.96
CA GLY A 192 6.35 15.88 -8.80
C GLY A 192 5.76 17.30 -8.69
N GLY A 193 6.46 18.24 -8.03
CA GLY A 193 6.15 19.67 -8.05
C GLY A 193 5.44 20.23 -6.80
N GLY A 194 5.01 19.39 -5.85
CA GLY A 194 4.35 19.82 -4.60
C GLY A 194 4.97 19.22 -3.33
N ASN A 195 4.45 19.60 -2.16
CA ASN A 195 4.85 19.05 -0.85
C ASN A 195 3.91 17.92 -0.39
N ASN A 196 3.57 17.04 -1.33
CA ASN A 196 2.59 15.96 -1.21
C ASN A 196 3.16 14.66 -1.76
N ASP A 197 4.48 14.48 -1.64
CA ASP A 197 5.15 13.25 -2.02
C ASP A 197 4.50 12.06 -1.32
N LEU A 198 4.20 11.00 -2.08
CA LEU A 198 3.84 9.72 -1.51
C LEU A 198 5.06 9.20 -0.73
N ARG A 199 4.89 8.96 0.56
CA ARG A 199 5.95 8.51 1.49
C ARG A 199 5.36 7.65 2.59
N ALA A 200 6.16 6.76 3.16
CA ALA A 200 5.70 5.97 4.30
C ALA A 200 5.46 6.87 5.52
N GLY A 201 4.52 6.49 6.37
CA GLY A 201 4.24 7.19 7.62
C GLY A 201 2.76 7.42 7.87
N TYR A 202 2.47 8.26 8.86
CA TYR A 202 1.12 8.53 9.33
C TYR A 202 0.67 9.93 8.96
N PHE A 203 -0.60 10.07 8.60
CA PHE A 203 -1.22 11.36 8.42
C PHE A 203 -2.63 11.32 8.97
N VAL A 204 -3.10 12.47 9.43
CA VAL A 204 -4.39 12.59 10.11
C VAL A 204 -5.19 13.71 9.48
N ALA A 205 -6.49 13.48 9.33
CA ALA A 205 -7.49 14.52 9.08
C ALA A 205 -8.32 14.68 10.36
N ILE A 206 -8.40 15.91 10.89
CA ILE A 206 -9.06 16.22 12.16
C ILE A 206 -10.08 17.33 11.91
N LEU A 207 -11.30 17.13 12.42
CA LEU A 207 -12.32 18.18 12.49
C LEU A 207 -11.99 19.17 13.62
N ALA A 208 -10.88 19.90 13.44
CA ALA A 208 -10.39 20.96 14.29
C ALA A 208 -9.93 22.12 13.40
N GLU A 209 -10.24 23.35 13.77
CA GLU A 209 -9.70 24.55 13.13
C GLU A 209 -8.20 24.70 13.47
N GLU A 210 -7.40 25.31 12.60
CA GLU A 210 -5.93 25.41 12.75
C GLU A 210 -5.45 25.96 14.10
N ASN A 211 -6.26 26.79 14.77
CA ASN A 211 -5.96 27.38 16.07
C ASN A 211 -6.42 26.55 17.28
N GLN A 212 -7.23 25.51 17.08
CA GLN A 212 -7.80 24.70 18.18
C GLN A 212 -6.85 23.61 18.67
N LEU A 213 -5.95 23.14 17.81
CA LEU A 213 -5.05 22.05 18.12
C LEU A 213 -3.65 22.36 17.59
N ASN A 214 -2.66 22.24 18.45
CA ASN A 214 -1.26 22.41 18.06
C ASN A 214 -0.73 21.11 17.44
N GLY A 215 -0.57 21.07 16.12
CA GLY A 215 -0.08 19.88 15.41
C GLY A 215 1.28 19.36 15.89
N SER A 216 2.12 20.18 16.53
CA SER A 216 3.42 19.74 17.07
C SER A 216 3.33 18.85 18.32
N THR A 217 2.17 18.82 18.99
CA THR A 217 1.92 17.93 20.14
C THR A 217 1.34 16.58 19.71
N LEU A 218 0.83 16.48 18.48
CA LEU A 218 0.32 15.23 17.93
C LEU A 218 1.44 14.20 17.78
N CYS A 219 1.12 12.96 18.13
CA CYS A 219 2.01 11.81 17.98
C CYS A 219 1.20 10.53 17.73
N VAL A 220 1.87 9.49 17.26
CA VAL A 220 1.30 8.15 17.14
C VAL A 220 2.06 7.21 18.05
N VAL A 221 1.32 6.47 18.88
CA VAL A 221 1.84 5.42 19.76
C VAL A 221 0.93 4.21 19.66
N ASN A 222 1.49 3.06 19.29
CA ASN A 222 0.79 1.80 19.07
C ASN A 222 -0.41 1.95 18.12
N ASP A 223 -0.17 2.50 16.92
CA ASP A 223 -1.23 2.68 15.91
C ASP A 223 -2.42 3.52 16.44
N SER A 224 -2.19 4.46 17.35
CA SER A 224 -3.24 5.37 17.84
C SER A 224 -2.77 6.81 17.94
N LEU A 225 -3.65 7.73 17.57
CA LEU A 225 -3.41 9.16 17.63
C LEU A 225 -3.46 9.66 19.08
N LYS A 226 -2.40 10.35 19.48
CA LYS A 226 -2.23 10.88 20.83
C LYS A 226 -1.76 12.32 20.82
N VAL A 227 -1.92 12.96 21.98
CA VAL A 227 -1.33 14.24 22.34
C VAL A 227 -0.28 13.98 23.40
N GLY A 228 0.98 14.31 23.10
CA GLY A 228 2.10 14.17 24.03
C GLY A 228 2.96 15.43 24.09
N SER A 229 3.98 15.43 24.94
CA SER A 229 4.90 16.57 25.06
C SER A 229 5.50 16.92 23.70
N PRO A 230 5.57 18.22 23.32
CA PRO A 230 6.13 18.64 22.04
C PRO A 230 7.64 18.40 21.99
N GLY A 231 8.19 18.43 20.77
CA GLY A 231 9.63 18.27 20.53
C GLY A 231 9.98 17.00 19.74
N GLN A 232 11.28 16.81 19.52
CA GLN A 232 11.83 15.73 18.69
C GLN A 232 12.19 14.46 19.46
N THR A 233 12.11 14.50 20.80
CA THR A 233 12.40 13.34 21.65
C THR A 233 11.18 12.42 21.76
N LYS A 234 11.41 11.12 21.93
CA LYS A 234 10.34 10.12 22.09
C LYS A 234 9.69 10.08 23.49
N VAL A 235 9.67 11.20 24.21
CA VAL A 235 9.03 11.30 25.54
C VAL A 235 7.53 11.01 25.45
N PHE A 236 6.91 11.38 24.31
CA PHE A 236 5.51 11.13 24.02
C PHE A 236 5.08 9.65 24.07
N VAL A 237 6.03 8.72 23.95
CA VAL A 237 5.75 7.29 24.09
C VAL A 237 5.26 6.97 25.51
N LYS A 238 5.70 7.73 26.52
CA LYS A 238 5.31 7.56 27.93
C LYS A 238 4.18 8.49 28.35
N ASP A 239 4.18 9.74 27.90
CA ASP A 239 3.22 10.75 28.35
C ASP A 239 2.02 10.98 27.43
N GLY A 240 2.00 10.33 26.27
CA GLY A 240 0.96 10.49 25.26
C GLY A 240 -0.41 10.06 25.78
N LYS A 241 -1.38 10.97 25.68
CA LYS A 241 -2.79 10.76 26.02
C LYS A 241 -3.66 10.72 24.78
N SER A 242 -4.79 10.04 24.84
CA SER A 242 -5.75 10.01 23.72
C SER A 242 -6.22 11.41 23.35
N LEU A 243 -6.40 11.65 22.05
CA LEU A 243 -7.03 12.87 21.57
C LEU A 243 -8.55 12.78 21.84
N GLU A 244 -9.07 13.71 22.64
CA GLU A 244 -10.49 13.76 23.01
C GLU A 244 -11.17 15.01 22.45
N GLY A 245 -12.48 14.93 22.23
CA GLY A 245 -13.31 16.06 21.79
C GLY A 245 -13.27 16.37 20.30
N TYR A 246 -12.57 15.56 19.49
CA TYR A 246 -12.44 15.76 18.05
C TYR A 246 -12.85 14.52 17.27
N SER A 247 -13.49 14.74 16.11
CA SER A 247 -13.69 13.70 15.10
C SER A 247 -12.45 13.66 14.20
N TYR A 248 -11.90 12.47 13.96
CA TYR A 248 -10.71 12.33 13.10
C TYR A 248 -10.63 10.98 12.40
N MET A 249 -9.81 10.96 11.35
CA MET A 249 -9.35 9.76 10.66
C MET A 249 -7.81 9.76 10.66
N LEU A 250 -7.21 8.72 11.23
CA LEU A 250 -5.77 8.46 11.19
C LEU A 250 -5.49 7.43 10.09
N PHE A 251 -4.59 7.79 9.18
CA PHE A 251 -4.18 6.94 8.08
C PHE A 251 -2.69 6.58 8.19
N ARG A 252 -2.32 5.46 7.58
CA ARG A 252 -0.93 5.04 7.41
C ARG A 252 -0.66 4.65 5.97
N ILE A 253 0.47 5.10 5.45
CA ILE A 253 1.05 4.64 4.19
C ILE A 253 2.15 3.65 4.54
N GLU A 254 1.94 2.39 4.17
CA GLU A 254 2.97 1.36 4.21
C GLU A 254 3.67 1.31 2.85
N MET A 255 5.00 1.10 2.87
CA MET A 255 5.81 0.92 1.67
C MET A 255 6.65 -0.35 1.76
N ARG A 256 6.80 -1.04 0.64
CA ARG A 256 7.67 -2.22 0.48
C ARG A 256 8.44 -2.14 -0.82
N THR A 257 9.69 -2.56 -0.82
CA THR A 257 10.52 -2.62 -2.03
C THR A 257 10.33 -3.89 -2.84
N ALA A 258 9.71 -4.92 -2.26
CA ALA A 258 9.52 -6.23 -2.86
C ALA A 258 8.11 -6.78 -2.61
N GLN A 259 7.64 -7.61 -3.55
CA GLN A 259 6.44 -8.43 -3.42
C GLN A 259 6.76 -9.89 -3.79
N ASP A 260 5.99 -10.82 -3.23
CA ASP A 260 6.17 -12.25 -3.49
C ASP A 260 5.36 -12.68 -4.71
N TRP A 261 6.01 -13.36 -5.64
CA TRP A 261 5.37 -13.82 -6.89
C TRP A 261 4.30 -14.87 -6.66
N GLU A 262 4.37 -15.63 -5.56
CA GLU A 262 3.37 -16.63 -5.16
C GLU A 262 1.99 -16.01 -4.90
N SER A 263 1.98 -14.70 -4.67
CA SER A 263 0.79 -13.89 -4.42
C SER A 263 0.17 -13.35 -5.71
N LEU A 264 0.85 -13.49 -6.85
CA LEU A 264 0.44 -13.00 -8.17
C LEU A 264 -0.07 -14.19 -8.99
N GLN A 265 -1.37 -14.39 -9.05
CA GLN A 265 -2.00 -15.59 -9.63
C GLN A 265 -1.53 -15.85 -11.07
N SER A 266 -1.51 -14.80 -11.90
CA SER A 266 -1.06 -14.89 -13.30
C SER A 266 0.39 -15.37 -13.45
N ILE A 267 1.27 -15.04 -12.51
CA ILE A 267 2.67 -15.50 -12.51
C ILE A 267 2.74 -16.90 -11.88
N LYS A 268 2.06 -17.10 -10.75
CA LYS A 268 2.00 -18.36 -10.02
C LYS A 268 1.57 -19.53 -10.90
N GLU A 269 0.54 -19.35 -11.73
CA GLU A 269 0.06 -20.39 -12.64
C GLU A 269 1.12 -20.83 -13.64
N LEU A 270 1.90 -19.89 -14.21
CA LEU A 270 3.01 -20.22 -15.10
C LEU A 270 4.15 -20.92 -14.36
N VAL A 271 4.43 -20.52 -13.12
CA VAL A 271 5.45 -21.19 -12.28
C VAL A 271 5.01 -22.60 -11.91
N ASN A 272 3.73 -22.83 -11.60
CA ASN A 272 3.20 -24.17 -11.34
C ASN A 272 3.33 -25.08 -12.57
N GLN A 273 3.07 -24.56 -13.78
CA GLN A 273 3.30 -25.32 -15.01
C GLN A 273 4.78 -25.69 -15.19
N ALA A 274 5.69 -24.75 -14.88
CA ALA A 274 7.13 -25.02 -14.92
C ALA A 274 7.54 -26.06 -13.86
N GLN A 275 6.98 -25.98 -12.66
CA GLN A 275 7.19 -26.95 -11.59
C GLN A 275 6.74 -28.36 -12.01
N ASP A 276 5.55 -28.51 -12.59
CA ASP A 276 5.04 -29.80 -13.08
C ASP A 276 5.96 -30.37 -14.16
N ALA A 277 6.43 -29.53 -15.10
CA ALA A 277 7.38 -29.94 -16.13
C ALA A 277 8.75 -30.35 -15.55
N VAL A 278 9.24 -29.67 -14.50
CA VAL A 278 10.45 -30.08 -13.76
C VAL A 278 10.26 -31.46 -13.14
N PHE A 279 9.14 -31.73 -12.49
CA PHE A 279 8.84 -33.04 -11.89
C PHE A 279 8.69 -34.15 -12.92
N LYS A 280 8.26 -33.83 -14.14
CA LYS A 280 8.22 -34.78 -15.28
C LYS A 280 9.57 -34.95 -15.99
N GLY A 281 10.59 -34.19 -15.63
CA GLY A 281 11.90 -34.19 -16.30
C GLY A 281 11.94 -33.45 -17.64
N GLU A 282 10.93 -32.63 -17.94
CA GLU A 282 10.76 -31.88 -19.19
C GLU A 282 11.61 -30.58 -19.20
N TYR A 283 12.89 -30.66 -18.83
CA TYR A 283 13.74 -29.49 -18.59
C TYR A 283 13.93 -28.58 -19.81
N GLN A 284 13.89 -29.13 -21.02
CA GLN A 284 14.03 -28.33 -22.25
C GLN A 284 12.79 -27.45 -22.47
N GLU A 285 11.60 -27.94 -22.13
CA GLU A 285 10.36 -27.17 -22.22
C GLU A 285 10.37 -26.03 -21.20
N VAL A 286 10.82 -26.32 -19.98
CA VAL A 286 11.00 -25.29 -18.95
C VAL A 286 11.97 -24.20 -19.42
N LYS A 287 13.12 -24.58 -19.97
CA LYS A 287 14.17 -23.63 -20.38
C LYS A 287 13.81 -22.81 -21.63
N LYS A 288 13.20 -23.44 -22.64
CA LYS A 288 12.94 -22.81 -23.95
C LYS A 288 11.58 -22.13 -24.06
N THR A 289 10.62 -22.56 -23.26
CA THR A 289 9.23 -22.10 -23.39
C THR A 289 8.75 -21.42 -22.10
N LEU A 290 8.72 -22.14 -20.98
CA LEU A 290 8.06 -21.66 -19.76
C LEU A 290 8.84 -20.54 -19.06
N LEU A 291 10.17 -20.65 -18.93
CA LEU A 291 10.99 -19.58 -18.34
C LEU A 291 10.91 -18.26 -19.13
N PRO A 292 11.07 -18.25 -20.47
CA PRO A 292 10.82 -17.05 -21.26
C PRO A 292 9.40 -16.49 -21.10
N ALA A 293 8.38 -17.35 -21.03
CA ALA A 293 7.00 -16.93 -20.81
C ALA A 293 6.80 -16.28 -19.43
N ILE A 294 7.34 -16.87 -18.37
CA ILE A 294 7.32 -16.32 -17.00
C ILE A 294 8.03 -14.96 -16.96
N ARG A 295 9.23 -14.86 -17.55
CA ARG A 295 9.96 -13.58 -17.65
C ARG A 295 9.11 -12.53 -18.36
N ALA A 296 8.54 -12.87 -19.51
CA ALA A 296 7.67 -11.96 -20.25
C ALA A 296 6.44 -11.53 -19.42
N ALA A 297 5.82 -12.45 -18.68
CA ALA A 297 4.70 -12.15 -17.80
C ALA A 297 5.09 -11.18 -16.68
N ILE A 298 6.22 -11.40 -15.99
CA ILE A 298 6.72 -10.50 -14.93
C ILE A 298 7.02 -9.10 -15.48
N TYR A 299 7.72 -9.02 -16.63
CA TYR A 299 8.10 -7.72 -17.20
C TYR A 299 6.92 -6.93 -17.78
N ARG A 300 5.85 -7.61 -18.20
CA ARG A 300 4.62 -6.98 -18.69
C ARG A 300 3.61 -6.73 -17.58
N SER A 301 3.77 -7.38 -16.42
CA SER A 301 2.85 -7.23 -15.31
C SER A 301 2.82 -5.79 -14.80
N ALA A 302 1.61 -5.29 -14.64
CA ALA A 302 1.33 -4.04 -13.95
C ALA A 302 1.31 -4.25 -12.42
N ASP A 303 1.21 -5.49 -11.94
CA ASP A 303 1.25 -5.88 -10.51
C ASP A 303 2.68 -5.92 -9.93
N VAL A 304 3.71 -5.78 -10.76
CA VAL A 304 5.12 -5.78 -10.32
C VAL A 304 5.73 -4.40 -10.57
N THR A 305 6.44 -3.85 -9.59
CA THR A 305 7.13 -2.56 -9.76
C THR A 305 8.27 -2.67 -10.76
N LYS A 306 8.54 -1.59 -11.50
CA LYS A 306 9.62 -1.56 -12.50
C LYS A 306 10.98 -1.97 -11.92
N SER A 307 11.28 -1.59 -10.67
CA SER A 307 12.54 -1.97 -10.00
C SER A 307 12.61 -3.41 -9.54
N ASP A 308 11.48 -4.03 -9.18
CA ASP A 308 11.45 -5.36 -8.56
C ASP A 308 11.39 -6.50 -9.60
N ARG A 309 10.99 -6.21 -10.84
CA ARG A 309 10.88 -7.21 -11.94
C ARG A 309 12.06 -8.17 -12.04
N ARG A 310 13.28 -7.64 -11.98
CA ARG A 310 14.50 -8.48 -12.06
C ARG A 310 14.63 -9.39 -10.83
N ALA A 311 14.41 -8.86 -9.64
CA ALA A 311 14.49 -9.63 -8.40
C ALA A 311 13.42 -10.74 -8.37
N VAL A 312 12.21 -10.43 -8.83
CA VAL A 312 11.12 -11.41 -8.97
C VAL A 312 11.50 -12.54 -9.94
N VAL A 313 12.07 -12.24 -11.11
CA VAL A 313 12.57 -13.26 -12.04
C VAL A 313 13.61 -14.17 -11.37
N LEU A 314 14.57 -13.58 -10.67
CA LEU A 314 15.62 -14.36 -9.99
C LEU A 314 15.02 -15.28 -8.90
N LYS A 315 14.08 -14.78 -8.09
CA LYS A 315 13.37 -15.59 -7.08
C LYS A 315 12.69 -16.81 -7.70
N VAL A 316 12.05 -16.65 -8.86
CA VAL A 316 11.40 -17.77 -9.57
C VAL A 316 12.42 -18.75 -10.13
N GLU A 317 13.50 -18.26 -10.72
CA GLU A 317 14.56 -19.13 -11.25
C GLU A 317 15.24 -19.93 -10.15
N ASP A 318 15.52 -19.30 -9.01
CA ASP A 318 16.11 -19.95 -7.85
C ASP A 318 15.16 -21.02 -7.30
N TYR A 319 13.87 -20.72 -7.16
CA TYR A 319 12.85 -21.69 -6.79
C TYR A 319 12.82 -22.92 -7.72
N LEU A 320 12.81 -22.70 -9.04
CA LEU A 320 12.81 -23.80 -10.01
C LEU A 320 14.10 -24.63 -9.94
N ARG A 321 15.26 -24.02 -9.67
CA ARG A 321 16.52 -24.74 -9.46
C ARG A 321 16.48 -25.59 -8.19
N GLU A 322 15.93 -25.06 -7.10
CA GLU A 322 15.78 -25.78 -5.83
C GLU A 322 14.96 -27.05 -5.98
N ILE A 323 13.90 -27.03 -6.80
CA ILE A 323 13.05 -28.20 -7.05
C ILE A 323 13.57 -29.15 -8.15
N GLY A 324 14.77 -28.90 -8.69
CA GLY A 324 15.45 -29.84 -9.58
C GLY A 324 15.55 -29.43 -11.04
N LEU A 325 15.27 -28.16 -11.40
CA LEU A 325 15.67 -27.63 -12.71
C LEU A 325 17.20 -27.61 -12.76
N GLN A 326 17.78 -28.63 -13.37
CA GLN A 326 19.22 -28.72 -13.55
C GLN A 326 19.69 -27.45 -14.27
N GLY A 327 20.66 -26.75 -13.68
CA GLY A 327 21.32 -25.63 -14.34
C GLY A 327 21.75 -26.02 -15.75
N VAL A 328 21.93 -25.03 -16.63
CA VAL A 328 22.85 -25.26 -17.73
C VAL A 328 24.21 -25.47 -17.07
N THR A 329 24.53 -26.72 -16.69
CA THR A 329 25.92 -27.13 -16.75
C THR A 329 26.28 -26.96 -18.21
N GLU A 330 26.88 -25.82 -18.55
CA GLU A 330 28.04 -25.86 -19.42
C GLU A 330 28.81 -27.08 -18.94
N GLY A 331 28.89 -28.09 -19.82
CA GLY A 331 29.25 -29.45 -19.43
C GLY A 331 30.40 -29.39 -18.45
N ARG A 332 30.27 -30.08 -17.30
CA ARG A 332 31.40 -30.31 -16.40
C ARG A 332 32.52 -30.84 -17.29
N ARG A 333 33.46 -29.97 -17.69
CA ARG A 333 34.70 -30.37 -18.33
C ARG A 333 35.39 -31.15 -17.23
N SER A 334 35.41 -32.46 -17.36
CA SER A 334 36.14 -33.30 -16.41
C SER A 334 37.60 -32.87 -16.46
N LEU A 335 38.29 -32.91 -15.31
CA LEU A 335 39.75 -32.74 -15.25
C LEU A 335 40.44 -33.62 -16.31
N TYR A 336 39.90 -34.80 -16.54
CA TYR A 336 40.28 -35.71 -17.61
C TYR A 336 40.21 -35.09 -19.02
N SER A 337 39.13 -34.40 -19.37
CA SER A 337 39.00 -33.71 -20.68
C SER A 337 39.96 -32.55 -20.87
N ILE A 338 40.40 -31.92 -19.77
CA ILE A 338 41.40 -30.84 -19.78
C ILE A 338 42.81 -31.43 -19.93
N MET A 339 43.09 -32.56 -19.27
CA MET A 339 44.41 -33.22 -19.32
C MET A 339 44.68 -33.97 -20.63
N GLN A 340 43.65 -34.23 -21.45
CA GLN A 340 43.80 -34.90 -22.75
C GLN A 340 44.01 -33.95 -23.93
N GLN A 341 44.00 -32.63 -23.71
CA GLN A 341 44.41 -31.72 -24.76
C GLN A 341 45.94 -31.77 -24.91
N PRO A 342 46.46 -31.96 -26.14
CA PRO A 342 47.88 -31.77 -26.38
C PRO A 342 48.23 -30.32 -25.98
N LEU A 343 49.32 -30.17 -25.22
CA LEU A 343 49.85 -28.85 -24.91
C LEU A 343 50.02 -28.08 -26.23
N PRO A 344 49.64 -26.79 -26.29
CA PRO A 344 49.87 -26.00 -27.48
C PRO A 344 51.35 -26.07 -27.86
N GLU A 345 51.64 -26.29 -29.14
CA GLU A 345 53.01 -26.22 -29.63
C GLU A 345 53.57 -24.85 -29.29
N VAL A 346 54.69 -24.85 -28.58
CA VAL A 346 55.40 -23.63 -28.20
C VAL A 346 56.00 -23.07 -29.48
N ASP A 347 55.44 -21.97 -29.98
CA ASP A 347 56.06 -21.26 -31.08
C ASP A 347 57.28 -20.47 -30.61
N ALA A 348 58.11 -20.07 -31.56
CA ALA A 348 59.35 -19.33 -31.28
C ALA A 348 59.11 -17.98 -30.57
N GLU A 349 57.88 -17.46 -30.62
CA GLU A 349 57.49 -16.21 -29.97
C GLU A 349 57.25 -16.42 -28.47
N MET A 350 56.59 -17.53 -28.11
CA MET A 350 56.35 -17.92 -26.73
C MET A 350 57.63 -18.42 -26.04
N GLU A 351 58.56 -19.05 -26.78
CA GLU A 351 59.91 -19.36 -26.29
C GLU A 351 60.72 -18.08 -25.97
N ALA A 352 60.60 -17.04 -26.80
CA ALA A 352 61.26 -15.76 -26.56
C ALA A 352 60.69 -15.03 -25.33
N GLU A 353 59.38 -15.12 -25.08
CA GLU A 353 58.75 -14.58 -23.87
C GLU A 353 59.17 -15.32 -22.60
N LEU A 354 59.28 -16.65 -22.65
CA LEU A 354 59.73 -17.45 -21.50
C LEU A 354 61.19 -17.14 -21.13
N VAL A 355 62.07 -16.99 -22.13
CA VAL A 355 63.47 -16.59 -21.92
C VAL A 355 63.57 -15.16 -21.36
N ALA A 356 62.67 -14.26 -21.77
CA ALA A 356 62.60 -12.90 -21.23
C ALA A 356 62.13 -12.88 -19.76
N LEU A 357 61.18 -13.74 -19.40
CA LEU A 357 60.69 -13.91 -18.04
C LEU A 357 61.75 -14.54 -17.12
N GLU A 358 62.50 -15.55 -17.57
CA GLU A 358 63.59 -16.13 -16.77
C GLU A 358 64.69 -15.12 -16.43
N ARG A 359 64.99 -14.18 -17.33
CA ARG A 359 65.94 -13.07 -17.06
C ARG A 359 65.42 -12.00 -16.11
N LEU A 360 64.11 -11.95 -15.87
CA LEU A 360 63.48 -11.01 -14.93
C LEU A 360 63.45 -11.56 -13.51
N PHE A 361 63.58 -12.89 -13.34
CA PHE A 361 63.42 -13.58 -12.05
C PHE A 361 64.63 -14.42 -11.62
N GLY A 362 65.67 -14.52 -12.45
CA GLY A 362 67.00 -15.06 -12.10
C GLY A 362 68.05 -13.95 -12.09
#